data_AF-A0A9W9ZBP1-F1
#
_entry.id   AF-A0A9W9ZBP1-F1
#
_cell.length_a   1.000
_cell.length_b   1.000
_cell.length_c   1.000
_cell.angle_alpha   90.00
_cell.angle_beta   90.00
_cell.angle_gamma   90.00
#
_symmetry.space_group_name_H-M   'P 1'
#
loop_
_entity.id
_entity.type
_entity.pdbx_description
1 polymer ?
#
loop_
_entity_poly.entity_id
_entity_poly.type
_entity_poly.pdbx_seq_one_letter_code
_entity_poly.pdbx_strand_id
1 'polypeptide(L)'
;MLSKEMELGKTPTLVMQVSAFLGPDDIPYEVINKGLNKVNDTEAVSDDLWYQADIVGLLTKFSLFQRYGTNSFSVHRLVQEVIRSEMKKEQTELQVLSCAVRVLHHALANTRSPAEVCESFVEDAVFSVENPPSLHLWGKLASHATYLQEHLHSFSTKHKESVHALLYTNETVRVFNEAAIFFSVSQEKVKAQAMQEMKLEFIVHLEKSTSGEDSTLPPYFIDVPLTDRDYKLISCCMRQPRPEDEAAMTEADSSQNEREEEANQLREKETMK
;
A
#
# COMPACT_ATOMS: atom_id res chain seq x y z
N MET A 1 13.68 2.20 -32.65
CA MET A 1 14.20 2.93 -31.48
C MET A 1 13.14 3.81 -30.81
N LEU A 2 12.25 4.49 -31.56
CA LEU A 2 11.18 5.35 -31.01
C LEU A 2 10.13 4.65 -30.11
N SER A 3 9.85 3.35 -30.27
CA SER A 3 8.84 2.65 -29.46
C SER A 3 9.25 2.46 -27.99
N LYS A 4 10.54 2.35 -27.68
CA LYS A 4 10.99 2.16 -26.28
C LYS A 4 10.83 3.46 -25.49
N GLU A 5 11.20 4.60 -26.09
CA GLU A 5 11.08 5.94 -25.49
C GLU A 5 9.63 6.39 -25.20
N MET A 6 8.67 5.96 -26.02
CA MET A 6 7.24 6.21 -25.76
C MET A 6 6.67 5.36 -24.62
N GLU A 7 7.16 4.14 -24.40
CA GLU A 7 6.79 3.32 -23.24
C GLU A 7 7.49 3.82 -21.96
N LEU A 8 8.73 4.33 -22.09
CA LEU A 8 9.58 4.88 -21.01
C LEU A 8 8.87 5.97 -20.19
N GLY A 9 7.96 6.75 -20.79
CA GLY A 9 7.22 7.82 -20.10
C GLY A 9 5.92 7.38 -19.42
N LYS A 10 5.35 6.22 -19.77
CA LYS A 10 4.02 5.81 -19.31
C LYS A 10 3.99 5.44 -17.84
N THR A 11 4.93 4.61 -17.40
CA THR A 11 4.98 4.16 -15.99
C THR A 11 5.24 5.31 -15.02
N PRO A 12 6.22 6.20 -15.23
CA PRO A 12 6.42 7.37 -14.37
C PRO A 12 5.20 8.32 -14.37
N THR A 13 4.55 8.50 -15.53
CA THR A 13 3.32 9.32 -15.62
C THR A 13 2.19 8.71 -14.80
N LEU A 14 1.99 7.40 -14.88
CA LEU A 14 0.96 6.70 -14.11
C LEU A 14 1.28 6.73 -12.61
N VAL A 15 2.54 6.55 -12.20
CA VAL A 15 2.98 6.70 -10.81
C VAL A 15 2.66 8.11 -10.31
N MET A 16 2.91 9.12 -11.15
CA MET A 16 2.58 10.51 -10.83
C MET A 16 1.08 10.72 -10.63
N GLN A 17 0.27 10.19 -11.54
CA GLN A 17 -1.20 10.26 -11.49
C GLN A 17 -1.77 9.52 -10.27
N VAL A 18 -1.29 8.30 -9.98
CA VAL A 18 -1.70 7.52 -8.80
C VAL A 18 -1.31 8.23 -7.51
N SER A 19 -0.09 8.77 -7.43
CA SER A 19 0.39 9.51 -6.25
C SER A 19 -0.44 10.76 -5.96
N ALA A 20 -1.18 11.29 -6.94
CA ALA A 20 -2.10 12.40 -6.74
C ALA A 20 -3.36 12.02 -5.92
N PHE A 21 -3.62 10.74 -5.67
CA PHE A 21 -4.71 10.25 -4.82
C PHE A 21 -4.25 9.68 -3.47
N LEU A 22 -2.95 9.76 -3.19
CA LEU A 22 -2.36 9.34 -1.92
C LEU A 22 -2.07 10.55 -1.03
N GLY A 23 -1.79 10.30 0.25
CA GLY A 23 -1.20 11.31 1.14
C GLY A 23 0.07 11.95 0.54
N PRO A 24 0.33 13.24 0.78
CA PRO A 24 1.43 13.98 0.12
C PRO A 24 2.82 13.60 0.62
N ASP A 25 2.94 13.07 1.84
CA ASP A 25 4.20 12.80 2.52
C ASP A 25 4.40 11.29 2.74
N ASP A 26 5.65 10.84 2.83
CA ASP A 26 6.06 9.46 3.17
C ASP A 26 5.40 8.33 2.34
N ILE A 27 5.21 8.54 1.04
CA ILE A 27 4.69 7.54 0.11
C ILE A 27 5.71 6.40 -0.07
N PRO A 28 5.39 5.16 0.35
CA PRO A 28 6.32 4.05 0.34
C PRO A 28 6.56 3.54 -1.09
N TYR A 29 7.78 3.12 -1.41
CA TYR A 29 8.14 2.61 -2.75
C TYR A 29 7.31 1.39 -3.18
N GLU A 30 6.77 0.65 -2.22
CA GLU A 30 5.90 -0.51 -2.39
C GLU A 30 4.61 -0.20 -3.18
N VAL A 31 4.21 1.07 -3.32
CA VAL A 31 3.12 1.47 -4.23
C VAL A 31 3.53 1.42 -5.71
N ILE A 32 4.82 1.34 -6.01
CA ILE A 32 5.31 1.16 -7.38
C ILE A 32 5.42 -0.35 -7.61
N ASN A 33 4.31 -0.97 -8.03
CA ASN A 33 4.17 -2.42 -8.09
C ASN A 33 3.32 -2.90 -9.28
N LYS A 34 3.09 -4.22 -9.34
CA LYS A 34 2.34 -4.91 -10.43
C LYS A 34 0.90 -4.41 -10.62
N GLY A 35 0.32 -3.72 -9.64
CA GLY A 35 -0.98 -3.05 -9.77
C GLY A 35 -1.02 -1.97 -10.87
N LEU A 36 0.14 -1.40 -11.23
CA LEU A 36 0.27 -0.44 -12.33
C LEU A 36 0.04 -1.09 -13.71
N ASN A 37 0.43 -2.36 -13.87
CA ASN A 37 0.46 -3.03 -15.18
C ASN A 37 -0.92 -3.49 -15.68
N LYS A 38 -1.93 -3.58 -14.80
CA LYS A 38 -3.28 -4.05 -15.17
C LYS A 38 -4.16 -2.97 -15.83
N VAL A 39 -3.63 -1.78 -16.13
CA VAL A 39 -4.41 -0.65 -16.67
C VAL A 39 -4.72 -0.80 -18.16
N ASN A 40 -3.94 -1.59 -18.89
CA ASN A 40 -4.18 -1.89 -20.30
C ASN A 40 -4.22 -3.42 -20.44
N ASP A 41 -5.31 -3.97 -20.99
CA ASP A 41 -5.45 -5.39 -21.38
C ASP A 41 -4.49 -5.82 -22.51
N THR A 42 -3.34 -5.15 -22.65
CA THR A 42 -2.22 -5.63 -23.45
C THR A 42 -1.37 -6.52 -22.56
N GLU A 43 -1.53 -7.83 -22.75
CA GLU A 43 -0.62 -8.84 -22.25
C GLU A 43 0.83 -8.41 -22.50
N ALA A 44 1.66 -8.57 -21.47
CA ALA A 44 3.11 -8.39 -21.49
C ALA A 44 3.62 -6.97 -21.82
N VAL A 45 3.49 -6.04 -20.87
CA VAL A 45 4.68 -5.23 -20.57
C VAL A 45 5.61 -6.16 -19.80
N SER A 46 6.76 -6.40 -20.40
CA SER A 46 7.87 -7.18 -19.87
C SER A 46 8.05 -6.96 -18.37
N ASP A 47 8.54 -8.00 -17.69
CA ASP A 47 9.19 -7.97 -16.38
C ASP A 47 10.46 -7.08 -16.40
N ASP A 48 10.46 -6.01 -17.21
CA ASP A 48 11.45 -4.94 -17.26
C ASP A 48 11.28 -4.14 -15.96
N LEU A 49 11.86 -4.75 -14.93
CA LEU A 49 12.36 -4.25 -13.66
C LEU A 49 12.82 -2.80 -13.78
N TRP A 50 11.87 -1.87 -13.78
CA TRP A 50 12.20 -0.54 -13.34
C TRP A 50 12.35 -0.60 -11.84
N TYR A 51 13.57 -0.45 -11.36
CA TYR A 51 13.79 -0.28 -9.93
C TYR A 51 12.99 0.94 -9.49
N GLN A 52 12.20 0.78 -8.42
CA GLN A 52 11.31 1.82 -7.89
C GLN A 52 12.08 3.14 -7.68
N ALA A 53 13.35 3.03 -7.27
CA ALA A 53 14.30 4.13 -7.09
C ALA A 53 14.62 4.92 -8.37
N ASP A 54 14.59 4.28 -9.55
CA ASP A 54 14.86 4.92 -10.84
C ASP A 54 13.63 5.70 -11.33
N ILE A 55 12.41 5.17 -11.12
CA ILE A 55 11.16 5.91 -11.41
C ILE A 55 11.11 7.16 -10.53
N VAL A 56 11.32 7.01 -9.22
CA VAL A 56 11.37 8.13 -8.29
C VAL A 56 12.54 9.06 -8.63
N GLY A 57 13.69 8.50 -9.01
CA GLY A 57 14.85 9.27 -9.49
C GLY A 57 14.55 10.11 -10.72
N LEU A 58 13.74 9.61 -11.64
CA LEU A 58 13.29 10.36 -12.81
C LEU A 58 12.30 11.47 -12.42
N LEU A 59 11.28 11.14 -11.61
CA LEU A 59 10.25 12.10 -11.18
C LEU A 59 10.84 13.23 -10.31
N THR A 60 11.86 12.93 -9.51
CA THR A 60 12.57 13.91 -8.67
C THR A 60 13.47 14.85 -9.49
N LYS A 61 14.00 14.42 -10.65
CA LYS A 61 14.75 15.31 -11.56
C LYS A 61 13.91 16.48 -12.07
N PHE A 62 12.60 16.27 -12.21
CA PHE A 62 11.66 17.32 -12.60
C PHE A 62 11.19 18.18 -11.41
N SER A 63 11.73 17.96 -10.20
CA SER A 63 11.34 18.62 -8.95
C SER A 63 9.85 18.47 -8.59
N LEU A 64 9.15 17.52 -9.23
CA LEU A 64 7.75 17.21 -8.95
C LEU A 64 7.60 16.33 -7.70
N PHE A 65 8.65 15.56 -7.40
CA PHE A 65 8.73 14.58 -6.32
C PHE A 65 9.98 14.87 -5.50
N GLN A 66 9.95 14.50 -4.22
CA GLN A 66 11.10 14.59 -3.31
C GLN A 66 11.35 13.23 -2.69
N ARG A 67 12.62 12.82 -2.56
CA ARG A 67 12.96 11.60 -1.80
C ARG A 67 12.77 11.86 -0.31
N TYR A 68 12.18 10.89 0.38
CA TYR A 68 11.96 10.94 1.82
C TYR A 68 12.55 9.67 2.45
N GLY A 69 13.67 9.82 3.16
CA GLY A 69 14.43 8.66 3.65
C GLY A 69 14.96 7.77 2.52
N THR A 70 15.12 6.48 2.81
CA THR A 70 15.66 5.47 1.89
C THR A 70 14.60 4.83 0.99
N ASN A 71 13.39 4.64 1.52
CA ASN A 71 12.35 3.80 0.92
C ASN A 71 11.01 4.52 0.68
N SER A 72 10.99 5.85 0.75
CA SER A 72 9.77 6.64 0.51
C SER A 72 10.05 7.88 -0.35
N PHE A 73 8.98 8.47 -0.85
CA PHE A 73 9.00 9.76 -1.53
C PHE A 73 7.81 10.63 -1.11
N SER A 74 7.81 11.89 -1.52
CA SER A 74 6.75 12.85 -1.22
C SER A 74 6.43 13.67 -2.45
N VAL A 75 5.16 14.09 -2.56
CA VAL A 75 4.64 14.90 -3.65
C VAL A 75 3.99 16.14 -3.06
N HIS A 76 4.40 17.30 -3.56
CA HIS A 76 3.84 18.55 -3.08
C HIS A 76 2.33 18.60 -3.32
N ARG A 77 1.54 19.05 -2.32
CA ARG A 77 0.06 19.10 -2.41
C ARG A 77 -0.44 19.83 -3.66
N LEU A 78 0.17 20.96 -4.00
CA LEU A 78 -0.16 21.71 -5.22
C LEU A 78 0.10 20.90 -6.50
N VAL A 79 1.17 20.09 -6.55
CA VAL A 79 1.46 19.22 -7.69
C VAL A 79 0.36 18.17 -7.83
N GLN A 80 -0.06 17.52 -6.73
CA GLN A 80 -1.18 16.59 -6.73
C GLN A 80 -2.49 17.26 -7.21
N GLU A 81 -2.76 18.50 -6.79
CA GLU A 81 -3.94 19.26 -7.23
C GLU A 81 -3.94 19.54 -8.74
N VAL A 82 -2.80 19.97 -9.29
CA VAL A 82 -2.63 20.20 -10.73
C VAL A 82 -2.86 18.90 -11.50
N ILE A 83 -2.23 17.80 -11.08
CA ILE A 83 -2.40 16.49 -11.73
C ILE A 83 -3.88 16.06 -11.72
N ARG A 84 -4.57 16.20 -10.59
CA ARG A 84 -6.03 15.92 -10.49
C ARG A 84 -6.87 16.83 -11.39
N SER A 85 -6.50 18.10 -11.53
CA SER A 85 -7.20 19.01 -12.43
C SER A 85 -7.04 18.60 -13.90
N GLU A 86 -5.85 18.14 -14.30
CA GLU A 86 -5.62 17.66 -15.67
C GLU A 86 -6.39 16.35 -15.93
N MET A 87 -6.37 15.39 -15.01
CA MET A 87 -7.13 14.13 -15.16
C MET A 87 -8.64 14.34 -15.31
N LYS A 88 -9.20 15.35 -14.65
CA LYS A 88 -10.62 15.73 -14.82
C LYS A 88 -10.92 16.27 -16.21
N LYS A 89 -10.01 17.05 -16.79
CA LYS A 89 -10.14 17.56 -18.17
C LYS A 89 -10.06 16.42 -19.19
N GLU A 90 -9.14 15.50 -18.97
CA GLU A 90 -8.90 14.34 -19.83
C GLU A 90 -9.90 13.20 -19.62
N GLN A 91 -10.75 13.28 -18.59
CA GLN A 91 -11.71 12.23 -18.19
C GLN A 91 -11.04 10.88 -17.86
N THR A 92 -9.81 10.91 -17.36
CA THR A 92 -9.02 9.72 -16.99
C THR A 92 -9.11 9.36 -15.50
N GLU A 93 -9.79 10.19 -14.69
CA GLU A 93 -9.89 10.05 -13.22
C GLU A 93 -10.34 8.65 -12.76
N LEU A 94 -11.36 8.06 -13.40
CA LEU A 94 -11.86 6.72 -13.06
C LEU A 94 -10.77 5.64 -13.25
N GLN A 95 -10.09 5.66 -14.39
CA GLN A 95 -9.05 4.68 -14.73
C GLN A 95 -7.88 4.77 -13.73
N VAL A 96 -7.48 5.98 -13.36
CA VAL A 96 -6.39 6.20 -12.41
C VAL A 96 -6.81 5.81 -10.99
N LEU A 97 -8.04 6.11 -10.55
CA LEU A 97 -8.56 5.65 -9.25
C LEU A 97 -8.59 4.13 -9.16
N SER A 98 -9.06 3.44 -10.20
CA SER A 98 -8.99 1.98 -10.29
C SER A 98 -7.56 1.45 -10.24
N CYS A 99 -6.59 2.18 -10.82
CA CYS A 99 -5.18 1.85 -10.69
C CYS A 99 -4.66 2.03 -9.27
N ALA A 100 -4.96 3.17 -8.64
CA ALA A 100 -4.55 3.48 -7.26
C ALA A 100 -5.07 2.43 -6.26
N VAL A 101 -6.33 2.01 -6.41
CA VAL A 101 -6.91 0.92 -5.61
C VAL A 101 -6.11 -0.38 -5.78
N ARG A 102 -5.84 -0.80 -7.02
CA ARG A 102 -5.11 -2.05 -7.29
C ARG A 102 -3.67 -2.02 -6.78
N VAL A 103 -3.00 -0.89 -6.97
CA VAL A 103 -1.65 -0.64 -6.47
C VAL A 103 -1.61 -0.76 -4.95
N LEU A 104 -2.51 -0.08 -4.25
CA LEU A 104 -2.52 -0.07 -2.80
C LEU A 104 -2.96 -1.43 -2.24
N HIS A 105 -3.96 -2.05 -2.85
CA HIS A 105 -4.36 -3.42 -2.55
C HIS A 105 -3.19 -4.40 -2.67
N HIS A 106 -2.41 -4.32 -3.75
CA HIS A 106 -1.25 -5.19 -3.94
C HIS A 106 -0.17 -4.95 -2.88
N ALA A 107 0.11 -3.69 -2.53
CA ALA A 107 1.07 -3.37 -1.49
C ALA A 107 0.61 -3.90 -0.11
N LEU A 108 -0.66 -3.69 0.23
CA LEU A 108 -1.29 -4.19 1.45
C LEU A 108 -1.33 -5.73 1.48
N ALA A 109 -1.54 -6.39 0.35
CA ALA A 109 -1.54 -7.84 0.22
C ALA A 109 -0.19 -8.49 0.45
N ASN A 110 0.90 -7.78 0.13
CA ASN A 110 2.27 -8.27 0.33
C ASN A 110 2.90 -7.74 1.63
N THR A 111 2.13 -7.02 2.45
CA THR A 111 2.56 -6.54 3.77
C THR A 111 1.84 -7.33 4.86
N ARG A 112 2.51 -7.55 5.99
CA ARG A 112 1.88 -8.17 7.16
C ARG A 112 0.63 -7.40 7.58
N SER A 113 -0.48 -8.11 7.73
CA SER A 113 -1.75 -7.48 8.09
C SER A 113 -1.92 -7.36 9.61
N PRO A 114 -2.69 -6.38 10.11
CA PRO A 114 -3.04 -6.30 11.53
C PRO A 114 -3.83 -7.53 12.00
N ALA A 115 -4.59 -8.17 11.12
CA ALA A 115 -5.40 -9.35 11.45
C ALA A 115 -4.48 -10.53 11.82
N GLU A 116 -3.46 -10.80 10.98
CA GLU A 116 -2.43 -11.80 11.27
C GLU A 116 -1.72 -11.52 12.60
N VAL A 117 -1.41 -10.25 12.88
CA VAL A 117 -0.79 -9.86 14.16
C VAL A 117 -1.75 -10.15 15.31
N CYS A 118 -3.01 -9.73 15.25
CA CYS A 118 -3.98 -9.98 16.33
C CYS A 118 -4.24 -11.47 16.59
N GLU A 119 -4.26 -12.30 15.53
CA GLU A 119 -4.42 -13.76 15.64
C GLU A 119 -3.18 -14.46 16.21
N SER A 120 -1.98 -13.98 15.88
CA SER A 120 -0.72 -14.60 16.32
C SER A 120 -0.43 -14.46 17.81
N PHE A 121 -1.09 -13.54 18.51
CA PHE A 121 -0.95 -13.37 19.95
C PHE A 121 -2.11 -14.11 20.63
N VAL A 122 -1.81 -14.94 21.63
CA VAL A 122 -2.83 -15.78 22.31
C VAL A 122 -3.15 -15.28 23.73
N GLU A 123 -2.35 -14.35 24.28
CA GLU A 123 -2.53 -13.82 25.65
C GLU A 123 -2.46 -12.28 25.71
N ASP A 124 -2.93 -11.69 26.82
CA ASP A 124 -2.91 -10.24 27.14
C ASP A 124 -1.48 -9.66 27.33
N ALA A 125 -0.45 -10.47 27.11
CA ALA A 125 0.97 -10.11 27.25
C ALA A 125 1.49 -9.23 26.09
N VAL A 126 0.69 -8.27 25.63
CA VAL A 126 1.01 -7.28 24.57
C VAL A 126 2.32 -6.51 24.88
N PHE A 127 2.73 -6.47 26.15
CA PHE A 127 3.90 -5.74 26.63
C PHE A 127 5.12 -6.61 26.97
N SER A 128 5.07 -7.93 26.72
CA SER A 128 6.14 -8.86 27.14
C SER A 128 6.97 -9.41 25.97
N VAL A 129 6.71 -8.96 24.74
CA VAL A 129 7.42 -9.45 23.56
C VAL A 129 8.65 -8.59 23.32
N GLU A 130 9.83 -9.18 23.49
CA GLU A 130 11.12 -8.50 23.30
C GLU A 130 11.30 -7.94 21.88
N ASN A 131 10.61 -8.51 20.88
CA ASN A 131 10.61 -8.07 19.48
C ASN A 131 9.21 -8.21 18.85
N PRO A 132 8.30 -7.23 19.04
CA PRO A 132 6.97 -7.32 18.43
C PRO A 132 7.07 -7.27 16.89
N PRO A 133 6.12 -7.90 16.18
CA PRO A 133 6.08 -7.81 14.73
C PRO A 133 5.88 -6.35 14.31
N SER A 134 6.66 -5.88 13.33
CA SER A 134 6.50 -4.51 12.83
C SER A 134 5.30 -4.39 11.90
N LEU A 135 4.47 -3.38 12.16
CA LEU A 135 3.40 -2.90 11.29
C LEU A 135 3.71 -1.51 10.71
N HIS A 136 4.99 -1.10 10.67
CA HIS A 136 5.37 0.23 10.21
C HIS A 136 5.00 0.47 8.74
N LEU A 137 5.36 -0.45 7.84
CA LEU A 137 5.00 -0.35 6.42
C LEU A 137 3.47 -0.39 6.23
N TRP A 138 2.77 -1.27 6.96
CA TRP A 138 1.31 -1.30 6.95
C TRP A 138 0.74 0.06 7.38
N GLY A 139 1.25 0.66 8.46
CA GLY A 139 0.79 1.96 8.95
C GLY A 139 0.94 3.06 7.91
N LYS A 140 2.04 3.08 7.14
CA LYS A 140 2.22 4.00 6.01
C LYS A 140 1.18 3.76 4.91
N LEU A 141 1.07 2.51 4.44
CA LEU A 141 0.13 2.13 3.39
C LEU A 141 -1.33 2.41 3.78
N ALA A 142 -1.71 2.09 5.01
CA ALA A 142 -3.05 2.30 5.54
C ALA A 142 -3.35 3.79 5.75
N SER A 143 -2.35 4.60 6.12
CA SER A 143 -2.46 6.07 6.09
C SER A 143 -2.82 6.55 4.68
N HIS A 144 -2.12 6.09 3.63
CA HIS A 144 -2.50 6.46 2.26
C HIS A 144 -3.87 5.91 1.83
N ALA A 145 -4.31 4.77 2.38
CA ALA A 145 -5.66 4.27 2.16
C ALA A 145 -6.73 5.24 2.67
N THR A 146 -6.46 5.96 3.78
CA THR A 146 -7.37 7.01 4.29
C THR A 146 -7.55 8.18 3.32
N TYR A 147 -6.53 8.53 2.53
CA TYR A 147 -6.64 9.56 1.49
C TYR A 147 -7.37 9.03 0.25
N LEU A 148 -7.01 7.82 -0.18
CA LEU A 148 -7.61 7.21 -1.37
C LEU A 148 -9.12 7.00 -1.20
N GLN A 149 -9.58 6.55 -0.02
CA GLN A 149 -11.01 6.38 0.22
C GLN A 149 -11.80 7.69 0.12
N GLU A 150 -11.24 8.83 0.55
CA GLU A 150 -11.92 10.14 0.42
C GLU A 150 -12.12 10.51 -1.05
N HIS A 151 -11.12 10.22 -1.88
CA HIS A 151 -11.21 10.43 -3.32
C HIS A 151 -12.21 9.50 -3.98
N LEU A 152 -12.24 8.22 -3.62
CA LEU A 152 -13.23 7.24 -4.10
C LEU A 152 -14.65 7.65 -3.71
N HIS A 153 -14.86 8.09 -2.46
CA HIS A 153 -16.14 8.58 -1.99
C HIS A 153 -16.57 9.87 -2.73
N SER A 154 -15.66 10.83 -2.89
CA SER A 154 -15.92 12.07 -3.65
C SER A 154 -16.24 11.79 -5.12
N PHE A 155 -15.58 10.81 -5.74
CA PHE A 155 -15.85 10.40 -7.11
C PHE A 155 -17.24 9.75 -7.21
N SER A 156 -17.55 8.83 -6.30
CA SER A 156 -18.84 8.13 -6.25
C SER A 156 -20.03 9.07 -6.11
N THR A 157 -19.94 10.05 -5.23
CA THR A 157 -21.01 11.04 -5.03
C THR A 157 -21.28 11.89 -6.28
N LYS A 158 -20.27 12.11 -7.13
CA LYS A 158 -20.38 12.86 -8.39
C LYS A 158 -20.82 11.99 -9.58
N HIS A 159 -20.41 10.72 -9.60
CA HIS A 159 -20.53 9.83 -10.76
C HIS A 159 -21.30 8.55 -10.42
N LYS A 160 -22.57 8.69 -10.00
CA LYS A 160 -23.42 7.57 -9.52
C LYS A 160 -23.51 6.35 -10.45
N GLU A 161 -23.39 6.56 -11.76
CA GLU A 161 -23.48 5.49 -12.77
C GLU A 161 -22.21 4.62 -12.86
N SER A 162 -21.04 5.17 -12.52
CA SER A 162 -19.75 4.48 -12.60
C SER A 162 -19.31 3.86 -11.27
N VAL A 163 -20.11 4.01 -10.22
CA VAL A 163 -19.82 3.55 -8.85
C VAL A 163 -19.63 2.04 -8.79
N HIS A 164 -20.43 1.29 -9.56
CA HIS A 164 -20.47 -0.16 -9.42
C HIS A 164 -19.15 -0.84 -9.80
N ALA A 165 -18.52 -0.39 -10.89
CA ALA A 165 -17.28 -0.97 -11.40
C ALA A 165 -16.05 -0.64 -10.54
N LEU A 166 -16.12 0.43 -9.72
CA LEU A 166 -15.02 0.91 -8.91
C LEU A 166 -15.14 0.45 -7.45
N LEU A 167 -16.31 0.59 -6.83
CA LEU A 167 -16.47 0.40 -5.39
C LEU A 167 -16.73 -1.05 -4.97
N TYR A 168 -17.46 -1.82 -5.77
CA TYR A 168 -17.81 -3.20 -5.40
C TYR A 168 -16.80 -4.18 -5.98
N THR A 169 -15.55 -4.01 -5.56
CA THR A 169 -14.44 -4.92 -5.87
C THR A 169 -13.80 -5.38 -4.56
N ASN A 170 -13.19 -6.57 -4.56
CA ASN A 170 -12.49 -7.06 -3.37
C ASN A 170 -11.33 -6.13 -2.99
N GLU A 171 -10.66 -5.56 -4.00
CA GLU A 171 -9.57 -4.61 -3.81
C GLU A 171 -10.03 -3.34 -3.08
N THR A 172 -11.18 -2.78 -3.45
CA THR A 172 -11.73 -1.61 -2.77
C THR A 172 -12.17 -1.95 -1.34
N VAL A 173 -12.82 -3.10 -1.13
CA VAL A 173 -13.18 -3.56 0.23
C VAL A 173 -11.97 -3.63 1.14
N ARG A 174 -10.85 -4.19 0.64
CA ARG A 174 -9.62 -4.24 1.41
C ARG A 174 -9.09 -2.85 1.74
N VAL A 175 -9.00 -1.94 0.76
CA VAL A 175 -8.53 -0.56 1.00
C VAL A 175 -9.36 0.13 2.08
N PHE A 176 -10.68 -0.01 2.05
CA PHE A 176 -11.58 0.55 3.07
C PHE A 176 -11.41 -0.13 4.44
N ASN A 177 -11.20 -1.45 4.48
CA ASN A 177 -10.93 -2.16 5.73
C ASN A 177 -9.64 -1.66 6.40
N GLU A 178 -8.55 -1.54 5.65
CA GLU A 178 -7.26 -1.07 6.19
C GLU A 178 -7.35 0.40 6.65
N ALA A 179 -8.06 1.25 5.91
CA ALA A 179 -8.35 2.62 6.33
C ALA A 179 -9.19 2.68 7.62
N ALA A 180 -10.18 1.79 7.78
CA ALA A 180 -11.00 1.72 8.99
C ALA A 180 -10.17 1.37 10.22
N ILE A 181 -9.30 0.36 10.09
CA ILE A 181 -8.39 -0.06 11.15
C ILE A 181 -7.44 1.10 11.50
N PHE A 182 -6.88 1.77 10.50
CA PHE A 182 -5.99 2.93 10.70
C PHE A 182 -6.67 4.09 11.43
N PHE A 183 -7.90 4.45 11.06
CA PHE A 183 -8.66 5.47 11.79
C PHE A 183 -8.93 5.06 13.23
N SER A 184 -9.22 3.78 13.47
CA SER A 184 -9.46 3.26 14.81
C SER A 184 -8.22 3.40 15.72
N VAL A 185 -7.04 2.99 15.24
CA VAL A 185 -5.78 3.14 16.00
C VAL A 185 -5.35 4.60 16.16
N SER A 186 -5.68 5.45 15.19
CA SER A 186 -5.46 6.90 15.23
C SER A 186 -6.49 7.67 16.08
N GLN A 187 -7.40 6.97 16.76
CA GLN A 187 -8.47 7.53 17.59
C GLN A 187 -9.51 8.38 16.83
N GLU A 188 -9.58 8.26 15.51
CA GLU A 188 -10.58 8.91 14.65
C GLU A 188 -11.89 8.09 14.59
N LYS A 189 -12.51 7.87 15.76
CA LYS A 189 -13.63 6.93 15.95
C LYS A 189 -14.80 7.13 14.97
N VAL A 190 -15.16 8.38 14.68
CA VAL A 190 -16.27 8.70 13.77
C VAL A 190 -15.96 8.25 12.35
N LYS A 191 -14.76 8.51 11.85
CA LYS A 191 -14.34 8.05 10.52
C LYS A 191 -14.20 6.54 10.47
N ALA A 192 -13.64 5.94 11.52
CA ALA A 192 -13.48 4.50 11.64
C ALA A 192 -14.84 3.77 11.54
N GLN A 193 -15.86 4.27 12.25
CA GLN A 193 -17.22 3.70 12.20
C GLN A 193 -17.89 3.90 10.84
N ALA A 194 -17.76 5.09 10.23
CA ALA A 194 -18.28 5.32 8.88
C ALA A 194 -17.66 4.37 7.84
N MET A 195 -16.36 4.06 7.97
CA MET A 195 -15.69 3.09 7.10
C MET A 195 -16.16 1.65 7.36
N GLN A 196 -16.46 1.28 8.62
CA GLN A 196 -17.05 -0.02 8.95
C GLN A 196 -18.39 -0.22 8.24
N GLU A 197 -19.25 0.81 8.25
CA GLU A 197 -20.55 0.75 7.57
C GLU A 197 -20.38 0.58 6.04
N MET A 198 -19.51 1.38 5.42
CA MET A 198 -19.25 1.28 3.98
C MET A 198 -18.65 -0.07 3.57
N LYS A 199 -17.69 -0.61 4.32
CA LYS A 199 -17.07 -1.90 3.95
C LYS A 199 -18.07 -3.05 4.05
N LEU A 200 -18.96 -3.04 5.05
CA LEU A 200 -20.03 -4.04 5.19
C LEU A 200 -21.03 -3.92 4.04
N GLU A 201 -21.41 -2.70 3.66
CA GLU A 201 -22.25 -2.46 2.49
C GLU A 201 -21.60 -3.04 1.23
N PHE A 202 -20.31 -2.81 1.02
CA PHE A 202 -19.60 -3.32 -0.15
C PHE A 202 -19.53 -4.86 -0.18
N ILE A 203 -19.27 -5.51 0.96
CA ILE A 203 -19.27 -6.97 1.09
C ILE A 203 -20.65 -7.55 0.74
N VAL A 204 -21.72 -6.98 1.29
CA VAL A 204 -23.09 -7.44 1.01
C VAL A 204 -23.44 -7.31 -0.48
N HIS A 205 -22.98 -6.25 -1.15
CA HIS A 205 -23.19 -6.09 -2.60
C HIS A 205 -22.37 -7.08 -3.43
N LEU A 206 -21.15 -7.40 -3.00
CA LEU A 206 -20.31 -8.42 -3.63
C LEU A 206 -20.95 -9.81 -3.50
N GLU A 207 -21.36 -10.21 -2.30
CA GLU A 207 -21.99 -11.51 -2.04
C GLU A 207 -23.30 -11.71 -2.82
N LYS A 208 -24.12 -10.66 -2.94
CA LYS A 208 -25.33 -10.69 -3.80
C LYS A 208 -25.01 -10.91 -5.28
N SER A 209 -23.82 -10.52 -5.71
CA SER A 209 -23.36 -10.67 -7.10
C SER A 209 -22.74 -12.05 -7.34
N THR A 210 -22.19 -12.70 -6.31
CA THR A 210 -21.60 -14.05 -6.34
C THR A 210 -22.55 -15.06 -5.69
N SER A 211 -23.49 -15.59 -6.47
CA SER A 211 -24.39 -16.67 -6.04
C SER A 211 -23.60 -17.95 -5.68
N GLY A 212 -23.45 -18.27 -4.38
CA GLY A 212 -23.36 -19.67 -3.95
C GLY A 212 -22.24 -20.13 -3.01
N GLU A 213 -21.39 -19.25 -2.45
CA GLU A 213 -20.40 -19.67 -1.43
C GLU A 213 -20.75 -19.15 -0.03
N ASP A 214 -20.49 -19.98 1.00
CA ASP A 214 -20.73 -19.66 2.40
C ASP A 214 -20.09 -18.31 2.78
N SER A 215 -20.88 -17.43 3.40
CA SER A 215 -20.51 -16.06 3.77
C SER A 215 -19.41 -16.05 4.84
N THR A 216 -18.18 -16.27 4.41
CA THR A 216 -17.00 -16.15 5.26
C THR A 216 -16.36 -14.79 4.98
N LEU A 217 -16.24 -13.98 6.03
CA LEU A 217 -15.56 -12.70 5.94
C LEU A 217 -14.11 -12.92 5.48
N PRO A 218 -13.54 -11.98 4.71
CA PRO A 218 -12.15 -12.10 4.28
C PRO A 218 -11.20 -12.22 5.49
N PRO A 219 -10.09 -12.97 5.39
CA PRO A 219 -9.18 -13.20 6.51
C PRO A 219 -8.49 -11.93 7.02
N TYR A 220 -8.44 -10.87 6.20
CA TYR A 220 -7.92 -9.56 6.59
C TYR A 220 -8.94 -8.69 7.34
N PHE A 221 -10.19 -9.13 7.45
CA PHE A 221 -11.29 -8.32 7.99
C PHE A 221 -11.17 -8.22 9.52
N ILE A 222 -11.23 -6.99 10.04
CA ILE A 222 -11.27 -6.73 11.49
C ILE A 222 -12.42 -5.79 11.80
N ASP A 223 -13.22 -6.10 12.81
CA ASP A 223 -14.29 -5.22 13.25
C ASP A 223 -13.77 -3.93 13.87
N VAL A 224 -14.45 -2.84 13.53
CA VAL A 224 -14.19 -1.48 14.03
C VAL A 224 -15.47 -0.98 14.71
N PRO A 225 -15.41 -0.42 15.95
CA PRO A 225 -14.21 -0.09 16.70
C PRO A 225 -13.43 -1.31 17.18
N LEU A 226 -12.09 -1.19 17.17
CA LEU A 226 -11.19 -2.25 17.63
C LEU A 226 -11.42 -2.56 19.10
N THR A 227 -11.20 -3.82 19.48
CA THR A 227 -11.14 -4.19 20.91
C THR A 227 -9.96 -3.46 21.58
N ASP A 228 -10.02 -3.24 22.90
CA ASP A 228 -8.92 -2.59 23.64
C ASP A 228 -7.59 -3.33 23.47
N ARG A 229 -7.66 -4.66 23.38
CA ARG A 229 -6.52 -5.54 23.09
C ARG A 229 -5.94 -5.28 21.71
N ASP A 230 -6.74 -5.35 20.66
CA ASP A 230 -6.28 -5.18 19.28
C ASP A 230 -5.78 -3.75 19.05
N TYR A 231 -6.46 -2.75 19.62
CA TYR A 231 -6.01 -1.37 19.60
C TYR A 231 -4.59 -1.23 20.17
N LYS A 232 -4.34 -1.78 21.37
CA LYS A 232 -3.02 -1.72 22.02
C LYS A 232 -1.96 -2.46 21.22
N LEU A 233 -2.28 -3.64 20.71
CA LEU A 233 -1.35 -4.47 19.96
C LEU A 233 -0.94 -3.79 18.65
N ILE A 234 -1.90 -3.39 17.83
CA ILE A 234 -1.63 -2.73 16.55
C ILE A 234 -0.88 -1.41 16.80
N SER A 235 -1.32 -0.61 17.78
CA SER A 235 -0.64 0.65 18.13
C SER A 235 0.81 0.44 18.61
N CYS A 236 1.10 -0.67 19.29
CA CYS A 236 2.45 -1.03 19.71
C CYS A 236 3.31 -1.39 18.50
N CYS A 237 2.80 -2.29 17.64
CA CYS A 237 3.47 -2.78 16.43
C CYS A 237 3.68 -1.70 15.35
N MET A 238 2.89 -0.62 15.35
CA MET A 238 3.08 0.52 14.45
C MET A 238 4.22 1.46 14.84
N ARG A 239 4.69 1.43 16.10
CA ARG A 239 5.76 2.33 16.54
C ARG A 239 7.06 1.96 15.84
N GLN A 240 7.81 2.97 15.41
CA GLN A 240 9.13 2.76 14.82
C GLN A 240 10.05 2.04 15.84
N PRO A 241 10.88 1.09 15.39
CA PRO A 241 12.04 0.68 16.16
C PRO A 241 12.85 1.93 16.53
N ARG A 242 13.53 1.92 17.68
CA ARG A 242 14.39 3.07 17.98
C ARG A 242 15.48 3.16 16.90
N PRO A 243 16.00 4.35 16.57
CA PRO A 243 17.09 4.49 15.60
C PRO A 243 18.32 3.60 15.93
N GLU A 244 18.48 3.22 17.19
CA GLU A 244 19.51 2.29 17.68
C GLU A 244 19.29 0.85 17.17
N ASP A 245 18.04 0.43 16.95
CA ASP A 245 17.68 -0.91 16.48
C ASP A 245 17.81 -1.03 14.96
N GLU A 246 17.58 0.05 14.19
CA GLU A 246 17.78 0.05 12.74
C GLU A 246 19.26 -0.07 12.35
N ALA A 247 20.16 0.60 13.09
CA ALA A 247 21.60 0.45 12.93
C ALA A 247 22.06 -0.98 13.29
N ALA A 248 21.51 -1.56 14.36
CA ALA A 248 21.84 -2.93 14.76
C ALA A 248 21.33 -3.98 13.77
N MET A 249 20.15 -3.80 13.17
CA MET A 249 19.59 -4.69 12.16
C MET A 249 20.33 -4.58 10.81
N THR A 250 20.72 -3.37 10.39
CA THR A 250 21.52 -3.19 9.16
C THR A 250 22.94 -3.74 9.31
N GLU A 251 23.57 -3.61 10.48
CA GLU A 251 24.85 -4.26 10.77
C GLU A 251 24.74 -5.78 10.89
N ALA A 252 23.63 -6.30 11.42
CA ALA A 252 23.39 -7.74 11.48
C ALA A 252 23.22 -8.36 10.08
N ASP A 253 22.38 -7.76 9.22
CA ASP A 253 22.18 -8.23 7.85
C ASP A 253 23.43 -8.08 6.97
N SER A 254 24.21 -6.99 7.15
CA SER A 254 25.49 -6.85 6.43
C SER A 254 26.51 -7.89 6.88
N SER A 255 26.61 -8.15 8.20
CA SER A 255 27.53 -9.14 8.75
C SER A 255 27.16 -10.58 8.37
N GLN A 256 25.87 -10.86 8.17
CA GLN A 256 25.41 -12.18 7.76
C GLN A 256 25.67 -12.43 6.28
N ASN A 257 25.41 -11.43 5.42
CA ASN A 257 25.74 -11.50 3.99
C ASN A 257 27.26 -11.63 3.75
N GLU A 258 28.10 -10.90 4.49
CA GLU A 258 29.56 -11.02 4.37
C GLU A 258 30.06 -12.42 4.78
N ARG A 259 29.52 -13.00 5.85
CA ARG A 259 29.88 -14.38 6.27
C ARG A 259 29.41 -15.44 5.28
N GLU A 260 28.25 -15.23 4.66
CA GLU A 260 27.71 -16.16 3.65
C GLU A 260 28.52 -16.08 2.34
N GLU A 261 28.98 -14.89 1.96
CA GLU A 261 29.86 -14.67 0.81
C GLU A 261 31.27 -15.27 1.04
N GLU A 262 31.86 -15.08 2.21
CA GLU A 262 33.13 -15.74 2.58
C GLU A 262 33.02 -17.27 2.60
N ALA A 263 31.92 -17.81 3.15
CA ALA A 263 31.68 -19.25 3.17
C ALA A 263 31.51 -19.84 1.75
N ASN A 264 30.87 -19.11 0.84
CA ASN A 264 30.72 -19.53 -0.55
C ASN A 264 32.06 -19.48 -1.32
N GLN A 265 32.87 -18.44 -1.11
CA GLN A 265 34.21 -18.34 -1.71
C GLN A 265 35.16 -19.46 -1.25
N LEU A 266 35.05 -19.91 0.01
CA LEU A 266 35.84 -21.02 0.52
C LEU A 266 35.42 -22.36 -0.12
N ARG A 267 34.12 -22.58 -0.34
CA ARG A 267 33.60 -23.79 -1.01
C ARG A 267 34.02 -23.87 -2.48
N GLU A 268 34.07 -22.74 -3.19
CA GLU A 268 34.55 -22.68 -4.58
C GLU A 268 36.06 -22.95 -4.69
N LYS A 269 36.86 -22.53 -3.71
CA LYS A 269 38.30 -22.81 -3.69
C LYS A 269 38.63 -24.27 -3.38
N GLU A 270 37.80 -24.96 -2.60
CA GLU A 270 37.97 -26.40 -2.32
C GLU A 270 37.54 -27.30 -3.46
N THR A 271 36.66 -26.83 -4.36
CA THR A 271 36.19 -27.59 -5.54
C THR A 271 37.08 -27.43 -6.77
N MET A 272 38.06 -26.53 -6.74
CA MET A 272 39.06 -26.33 -7.81
C MET A 272 40.44 -26.95 -7.50
N LYS A 273 40.53 -27.84 -6.51
CA LYS A 273 41.79 -28.51 -6.12
C LYS A 273 41.78 -30.00 -6.38
#